data_AF-A0ABD2Z309-F1
#
_entry.id   AF-A0ABD2Z309-F1
#
_cell.length_a   1.000
_cell.length_b   1.000
_cell.length_c   1.000
_cell.angle_alpha   90.00
_cell.angle_beta   90.00
_cell.angle_gamma   90.00
#
_symmetry.space_group_name_H-M   'P 1'
#
loop_
_entity.id
_entity.type
_entity.pdbx_description
1 polymer ?
#
loop_
_entity_poly.entity_id
_entity_poly.type
_entity_poly.pdbx_seq_one_letter_code
_entity_poly.pdbx_strand_id
1 'polypeptide(L)'
;MCAAKKDNVSEVQGKIKCFLTGVKGFQYKKRPTYELRVYIDDGSLISEILIDHNVVQRAIGYSPEEVSSALASSDARQVSEMKETLKQFQIFLVNFEGTMLVQMTESSPVPVAIEMNQGCPTSDAWLLLERLNRYKMESSCKWE
;
A
#
# COMPACT_ATOMS: atom_id res chain seq x y z
N MET A 1 29.73 16.92 -30.10
CA MET A 1 29.23 15.69 -29.45
C MET A 1 28.22 16.12 -28.40
N CYS A 2 26.93 16.03 -28.72
CA CYS A 2 25.87 16.42 -27.79
C CYS A 2 25.73 15.33 -26.73
N ALA A 3 25.83 15.69 -25.46
CA ALA A 3 25.64 14.77 -24.35
C ALA A 3 24.22 14.20 -24.42
N ALA A 4 24.12 12.88 -24.55
CA ALA A 4 22.87 12.17 -24.41
C ALA A 4 22.37 12.36 -22.97
N LYS A 5 21.29 13.12 -22.80
CA LYS A 5 20.49 13.03 -21.58
C LYS A 5 19.96 11.60 -21.51
N LYS A 6 20.43 10.84 -20.54
CA LYS A 6 19.70 9.66 -20.07
C LYS A 6 18.43 10.20 -19.41
N ASP A 7 17.31 10.12 -20.11
CA ASP A 7 15.99 10.19 -19.48
C ASP A 7 15.87 8.95 -18.57
N ASN A 8 16.38 9.06 -17.35
CA ASN A 8 16.14 8.09 -16.31
C ASN A 8 14.76 8.41 -15.72
N VAL A 9 13.80 7.62 -16.16
CA VAL A 9 12.38 7.63 -15.81
C VAL A 9 12.13 8.01 -14.35
N SER A 10 11.27 9.01 -14.19
CA SER A 10 10.84 9.71 -12.99
C SER A 10 10.05 8.81 -12.04
N GLU A 11 10.73 8.21 -11.07
CA GLU A 11 10.08 7.63 -9.91
C GLU A 11 9.55 8.74 -9.01
N VAL A 12 8.25 8.72 -8.72
CA VAL A 12 7.61 9.65 -7.78
C VAL A 12 7.10 8.85 -6.59
N GLN A 13 7.49 9.27 -5.39
CA GLN A 13 6.98 8.71 -4.14
C GLN A 13 6.16 9.74 -3.38
N GLY A 14 5.11 9.27 -2.72
CA GLY A 14 4.26 10.09 -1.87
C GLY A 14 3.74 9.30 -0.69
N LYS A 15 3.67 9.95 0.48
CA LYS A 15 2.99 9.39 1.65
C LYS A 15 1.55 9.90 1.69
N ILE A 16 0.59 8.99 1.75
CA ILE A 16 -0.84 9.31 1.83
C ILE A 16 -1.45 8.73 3.10
N LYS A 17 -2.50 9.37 3.62
CA LYS A 17 -3.42 8.76 4.57
C LYS A 17 -4.61 8.20 3.79
N CYS A 18 -4.98 6.95 4.03
CA CYS A 18 -6.10 6.32 3.35
C CYS A 18 -6.70 5.18 4.16
N PHE A 19 -7.84 4.67 3.69
CA PHE A 19 -8.40 3.39 4.09
C PHE A 19 -8.71 2.54 2.85
N LEU A 20 -8.78 1.23 3.04
CA LEU A 20 -9.13 0.31 1.95
C LEU A 20 -10.65 0.27 1.78
N THR A 21 -11.12 0.49 0.55
CA THR A 21 -12.56 0.44 0.21
C THR A 21 -12.96 -0.89 -0.42
N GLY A 22 -12.02 -1.62 -1.00
CA GLY A 22 -12.29 -2.95 -1.55
C GLY A 22 -11.06 -3.65 -2.14
N VAL A 23 -11.17 -4.97 -2.30
CA VAL A 23 -10.17 -5.79 -3.00
C VAL A 23 -10.65 -5.99 -4.42
N LYS A 24 -9.86 -5.52 -5.40
CA LYS A 24 -10.13 -5.76 -6.83
C LYS A 24 -9.75 -7.18 -7.23
N GLY A 25 -8.61 -7.67 -6.71
CA GLY A 25 -8.15 -9.02 -6.98
C GLY A 25 -6.95 -9.40 -6.12
N PHE A 26 -6.86 -10.69 -5.79
CA PHE A 26 -5.73 -11.24 -5.05
C PHE A 26 -5.28 -12.55 -5.70
N GLN A 27 -4.05 -12.57 -6.22
CA GLN A 27 -3.47 -13.75 -6.87
C GLN A 27 -2.19 -14.18 -6.16
N TYR A 28 -2.13 -15.46 -5.81
CA TYR A 28 -0.97 -16.10 -5.19
C TYR A 28 -0.75 -17.55 -5.68
N LYS A 29 -1.76 -18.15 -6.32
CA LYS A 29 -1.67 -19.53 -6.82
C LYS A 29 -0.79 -19.58 -8.06
N LYS A 30 0.19 -20.50 -8.07
CA LYS A 30 1.11 -20.75 -9.19
C LYS A 30 1.93 -19.51 -9.60
N ARG A 31 2.25 -18.63 -8.65
CA ARG A 31 3.04 -17.41 -8.89
C ARG A 31 4.14 -17.28 -7.85
N PRO A 32 5.31 -16.74 -8.21
CA PRO A 32 6.41 -16.49 -7.28
C PRO A 32 6.17 -15.29 -6.37
N THR A 33 5.22 -14.42 -6.72
CA THR A 33 4.91 -13.21 -5.98
C THR A 33 3.41 -13.04 -5.82
N TYR A 34 3.04 -12.35 -4.74
CA TYR A 34 1.68 -11.90 -4.51
C TYR A 34 1.32 -10.78 -5.49
N GLU A 35 0.11 -10.83 -6.03
CA GLU A 35 -0.50 -9.71 -6.75
C GLU A 35 -1.80 -9.34 -6.02
N LEU A 36 -1.75 -8.31 -5.18
CA LEU A 36 -2.90 -7.79 -4.46
C LEU A 36 -3.26 -6.40 -4.97
N ARG A 37 -4.36 -6.31 -5.72
CA ARG A 37 -4.92 -5.06 -6.21
C ARG A 37 -6.11 -4.65 -5.35
N VAL A 38 -6.12 -3.40 -4.92
CA VAL A 38 -7.11 -2.86 -4.01
C VAL A 38 -7.55 -1.47 -4.44
N TYR A 39 -8.71 -1.06 -3.95
CA TYR A 39 -9.17 0.32 -4.00
C TYR A 39 -8.90 0.97 -2.64
N ILE A 40 -8.31 2.16 -2.67
CA ILE A 40 -8.10 3.02 -1.49
C ILE A 40 -8.87 4.32 -1.66
N ASP A 41 -9.26 4.93 -0.55
CA ASP A 41 -9.81 6.29 -0.49
C ASP A 41 -8.95 7.14 0.45
N ASP A 42 -8.45 8.25 -0.06
CA ASP A 42 -7.64 9.24 0.68
C ASP A 42 -8.42 10.51 1.05
N GLY A 43 -9.74 10.52 0.79
CA GLY A 43 -10.63 11.66 0.97
C GLY A 43 -10.70 12.61 -0.23
N SER A 44 -9.86 12.41 -1.25
CA SER A 44 -9.89 13.17 -2.51
C SER A 44 -10.34 12.31 -3.69
N LEU A 45 -9.84 11.08 -3.79
CA LEU A 45 -10.17 10.15 -4.87
C LEU A 45 -10.09 8.69 -4.43
N ILE A 46 -11.06 7.88 -4.87
CA ILE A 46 -10.94 6.43 -4.80
C ILE A 46 -10.06 5.96 -5.96
N SER A 47 -8.91 5.36 -5.64
CA SER A 47 -7.91 4.93 -6.62
C SER A 47 -7.60 3.44 -6.52
N GLU A 48 -7.37 2.78 -7.66
CA GLU A 48 -6.79 1.44 -7.71
C GLU A 48 -5.28 1.51 -7.45
N ILE A 49 -4.77 0.66 -6.57
CA ILE A 49 -3.34 0.50 -6.32
C ILE A 49 -2.95 -0.99 -6.27
N LEU A 50 -1.66 -1.25 -6.43
CA LEU A 50 -1.04 -2.54 -6.17
C LEU A 50 -0.35 -2.50 -4.80
N ILE A 51 -0.56 -3.49 -3.94
CA ILE A 51 0.24 -3.64 -2.73
C ILE A 51 1.49 -4.46 -3.06
N ASP A 52 2.67 -3.94 -2.70
CA ASP A 52 3.94 -4.60 -2.99
C ASP A 52 3.97 -6.01 -2.39
N HIS A 53 4.60 -6.94 -3.13
CA HIS A 53 4.72 -8.33 -2.73
C HIS A 53 5.31 -8.49 -1.32
N ASN A 54 6.33 -7.72 -0.97
CA ASN A 54 6.99 -7.83 0.33
C ASN A 54 6.09 -7.32 1.46
N VAL A 55 5.24 -6.32 1.19
CA VAL A 55 4.24 -5.85 2.14
C VAL A 55 3.22 -6.96 2.43
N VAL A 56 2.68 -7.59 1.38
CA VAL A 56 1.73 -8.70 1.51
C VAL A 56 2.37 -9.89 2.23
N GLN A 57 3.57 -10.29 1.83
CA GLN A 57 4.27 -11.43 2.44
C GLN A 57 4.59 -11.19 3.92
N ARG A 58 5.02 -9.99 4.31
CA ARG A 58 5.23 -9.65 5.72
C ARG A 58 3.93 -9.71 6.53
N ALA A 59 2.82 -9.27 5.95
CA ALA A 59 1.52 -9.28 6.63
C ALA A 59 0.95 -10.70 6.79
N ILE A 60 1.15 -11.57 5.79
CA ILE A 60 0.69 -12.98 5.83
C ILE A 60 1.66 -13.87 6.63
N GLY A 61 2.96 -13.59 6.57
CA GLY A 61 4.03 -14.38 7.19
C GLY A 61 4.53 -15.56 6.35
N TYR A 62 4.00 -15.76 5.14
CA TYR A 62 4.31 -16.91 4.27
C TYR A 62 4.44 -16.49 2.81
N SER A 63 5.26 -17.20 2.04
CA SER A 63 5.36 -17.01 0.58
C SER A 63 4.11 -17.53 -0.16
N PRO A 64 3.85 -17.10 -1.40
CA PRO A 64 2.76 -17.63 -2.22
C PRO A 64 2.80 -19.16 -2.39
N GLU A 65 4.00 -19.75 -2.49
CA GLU A 65 4.21 -21.19 -2.59
C GLU A 65 3.84 -21.90 -1.29
N GLU A 66 4.28 -21.37 -0.14
CA GLU A 66 3.97 -21.95 1.17
C GLU A 66 2.46 -21.93 1.42
N VAL A 67 1.78 -20.83 1.10
CA VAL A 67 0.32 -20.73 1.18
C VAL A 67 -0.34 -21.75 0.23
N SER A 68 0.11 -21.82 -1.02
CA SER A 68 -0.45 -22.74 -2.02
C SER A 68 -0.26 -24.21 -1.62
N SER A 69 0.92 -24.55 -1.10
CA SER A 69 1.29 -25.88 -0.64
C SER A 69 0.46 -26.28 0.59
N ALA A 70 0.38 -25.40 1.61
CA ALA A 70 -0.39 -25.64 2.81
C ALA A 70 -1.89 -25.84 2.52
N LEU A 71 -2.46 -25.07 1.58
CA LEU A 71 -3.86 -25.21 1.19
C LEU A 71 -4.15 -26.46 0.34
N ALA A 72 -3.14 -27.02 -0.32
CA ALA A 72 -3.25 -28.25 -1.10
C ALA A 72 -2.89 -29.51 -0.29
N SER A 73 -2.47 -29.34 0.96
CA SER A 73 -2.07 -30.43 1.86
C SER A 73 -3.25 -31.36 2.19
N SER A 74 -2.93 -32.63 2.43
CA SER A 74 -3.89 -33.61 2.99
C SER A 74 -4.06 -33.46 4.51
N ASP A 75 -3.17 -32.72 5.19
CA ASP A 75 -3.29 -32.44 6.62
C ASP A 75 -4.35 -31.36 6.87
N ALA A 76 -5.49 -31.79 7.40
CA ALA A 76 -6.61 -30.91 7.73
C ALA A 76 -6.23 -29.79 8.71
N ARG A 77 -5.29 -30.05 9.63
CA ARG A 77 -4.83 -29.05 10.59
C ARG A 77 -4.07 -27.94 9.87
N GLN A 78 -3.08 -28.29 9.06
CA GLN A 78 -2.30 -27.34 8.27
C GLN A 78 -3.19 -26.48 7.36
N VAL A 79 -4.17 -27.10 6.70
CA VAL A 79 -5.15 -26.39 5.85
C VAL A 79 -5.97 -25.41 6.69
N SER A 80 -6.44 -25.81 7.88
CA SER A 80 -7.26 -24.96 8.74
C SER A 80 -6.47 -23.77 9.31
N GLU A 81 -5.22 -23.99 9.72
CA GLU A 81 -4.33 -22.94 10.24
C GLU A 81 -4.03 -21.92 9.15
N MET A 82 -3.72 -22.37 7.92
CA MET A 82 -3.48 -21.46 6.80
C MET A 82 -4.74 -20.65 6.41
N LYS A 83 -5.92 -21.26 6.48
CA LYS A 83 -7.19 -20.54 6.26
C LYS A 83 -7.42 -19.47 7.31
N GLU A 84 -7.12 -19.75 8.57
CA GLU A 84 -7.24 -18.76 9.64
C GLU A 84 -6.24 -17.61 9.45
N THR A 85 -4.99 -17.89 9.07
CA THR A 85 -4.00 -16.84 8.70
C THR A 85 -4.53 -15.93 7.60
N LEU A 86 -5.06 -16.49 6.50
CA LEU A 86 -5.62 -15.70 5.41
C LEU A 86 -6.86 -14.90 5.82
N LYS A 87 -7.67 -15.45 6.73
CA LYS A 87 -8.83 -14.75 7.29
C LYS A 87 -8.40 -13.57 8.18
N GLN A 88 -7.37 -13.73 9.01
CA GLN A 88 -6.81 -12.62 9.79
C GLN A 88 -6.25 -11.53 8.88
N PHE A 89 -5.57 -11.91 7.79
CA PHE A 89 -5.13 -10.94 6.79
C PHE A 89 -6.31 -10.22 6.12
N GLN A 90 -7.41 -10.92 5.79
CA GLN A 90 -8.62 -10.29 5.28
C GLN A 90 -9.22 -9.30 6.29
N ILE A 91 -9.29 -9.65 7.58
CA ILE A 91 -9.76 -8.77 8.65
C ILE A 91 -8.87 -7.52 8.74
N PHE A 92 -7.55 -7.68 8.64
CA PHE A 92 -6.62 -6.56 8.58
C PHE A 92 -6.95 -5.63 7.41
N LEU A 93 -7.14 -6.16 6.19
CA LEU A 93 -7.47 -5.35 5.01
C LEU A 93 -8.77 -4.57 5.20
N VAL A 94 -9.81 -5.21 5.76
CA VAL A 94 -11.11 -4.55 6.02
C VAL A 94 -10.99 -3.40 7.02
N ASN A 95 -10.11 -3.53 8.01
CA ASN A 95 -9.93 -2.54 9.08
C ASN A 95 -8.72 -1.62 8.85
N PHE A 96 -8.11 -1.67 7.67
CA PHE A 96 -6.97 -0.81 7.39
C PHE A 96 -7.44 0.63 7.23
N GLU A 97 -7.06 1.45 8.20
CA GLU A 97 -6.97 2.90 8.09
C GLU A 97 -5.57 3.27 8.55
N GLY A 98 -4.85 4.06 7.76
CA GLY A 98 -3.50 4.44 8.12
C GLY A 98 -2.78 5.20 7.03
N THR A 99 -1.46 5.07 7.00
CA THR A 99 -0.63 5.71 5.99
C THR A 99 0.03 4.70 5.06
N MET A 100 0.18 5.08 3.79
CA MET A 100 0.90 4.30 2.78
C MET A 100 1.99 5.15 2.14
N LEU A 101 3.15 4.56 1.91
CA LEU A 101 4.13 5.11 0.97
C LEU A 101 3.85 4.49 -0.40
N VAL A 102 3.39 5.32 -1.33
CA VAL A 102 3.02 4.91 -2.69
C VAL A 102 4.08 5.41 -3.67
N GLN A 103 4.45 4.53 -4.58
CA GLN A 103 5.42 4.78 -5.64
C GLN A 103 4.71 4.71 -6.99
N MET A 104 4.97 5.70 -7.84
CA MET A 104 4.54 5.72 -9.24
C MET A 104 5.77 5.52 -10.12
N THR A 105 5.73 4.50 -10.97
CA THR A 105 6.78 4.15 -11.92
C THR A 105 6.16 3.87 -13.28
N GLU A 106 6.94 4.01 -14.36
CA GLU A 106 6.47 3.58 -15.69
C GLU A 106 6.30 2.04 -15.80
N SER A 107 6.92 1.28 -14.91
CA SER A 107 6.84 -0.19 -14.90
C SER A 107 5.50 -0.73 -14.40
N SER A 108 4.69 0.10 -13.72
CA SER A 108 3.41 -0.30 -13.17
C SER A 108 2.28 0.59 -13.70
N PRO A 109 1.15 0.02 -14.17
CA PRO A 109 0.02 0.81 -14.65
C PRO A 109 -0.78 1.50 -13.53
N VAL A 110 -0.50 1.15 -12.27
CA VAL A 110 -1.13 1.71 -11.07
C VAL A 110 -0.07 2.02 -10.02
N PRO A 111 -0.32 2.97 -9.09
CA PRO A 111 0.60 3.21 -7.99
C PRO A 111 0.83 1.94 -7.15
N VAL A 112 2.05 1.77 -6.65
CA VAL A 112 2.46 0.63 -5.84
C VAL A 112 2.68 1.07 -4.40
N ALA A 113 1.92 0.53 -3.46
CA ALA A 113 2.16 0.74 -2.03
C ALA A 113 3.32 -0.14 -1.56
N ILE A 114 4.47 0.48 -1.33
CA ILE A 114 5.71 -0.18 -0.87
C ILE A 114 5.82 -0.23 0.65
N GLU A 115 5.03 0.59 1.34
CA GLU A 115 4.85 0.55 2.80
C GLU A 115 3.38 0.77 3.18
N MET A 116 2.95 0.11 4.26
CA MET A 116 1.63 0.26 4.87
C MET A 116 1.80 0.31 6.39
N ASN A 117 1.33 1.39 7.01
CA ASN A 117 1.37 1.57 8.46
C ASN A 117 -0.04 1.86 8.96
N GLN A 118 -0.60 0.96 9.78
CA GLN A 118 -1.93 1.15 10.34
C GLN A 118 -1.93 2.25 11.40
N GLY A 119 -2.99 3.04 11.43
CA GLY A 119 -3.15 4.19 12.31
C GLY A 119 -2.42 5.43 11.82
N CYS A 120 -2.54 6.51 12.60
CA CYS A 120 -1.89 7.78 12.35
C CYS A 120 -1.29 8.29 13.66
N PRO A 121 0.04 8.42 13.76
CA PRO A 121 0.68 8.97 14.95
C PRO A 121 0.27 10.43 15.19
N THR A 122 0.15 10.84 16.45
CA THR A 122 -0.16 12.25 16.81
C THR A 122 0.88 13.24 16.27
N SER A 123 2.13 12.82 16.08
CA SER A 123 3.18 13.63 15.44
C SER A 123 2.78 14.09 14.03
N ASP A 124 2.13 13.22 13.25
CA ASP A 124 1.71 13.54 11.89
C ASP A 124 0.62 14.63 11.90
N ALA A 125 -0.27 14.62 12.90
CA ALA A 125 -1.26 15.68 13.07
C ALA A 125 -0.64 17.04 13.40
N TRP A 126 0.40 17.07 14.23
CA TRP A 126 1.14 18.31 14.52
C TRP A 126 1.84 18.88 13.28
N LEU A 127 2.47 18.02 12.47
CA LEU A 127 3.07 18.42 11.19
C LEU A 127 2.03 19.00 10.22
N LEU A 128 0.81 18.45 10.20
CA LEU A 128 -0.29 19.02 9.41
C LEU A 128 -0.72 20.40 9.93
N LEU A 129 -0.84 20.58 11.24
CA LEU A 129 -1.17 21.87 11.84
C LEU A 129 -0.11 22.94 11.52
N GLU A 130 1.17 22.59 11.57
CA GLU A 130 2.26 23.49 11.18
C GLU A 130 2.16 23.94 9.72
N ARG A 131 1.82 23.03 8.80
CA ARG A 131 1.61 23.35 7.38
C ARG A 131 0.47 24.35 7.20
N LEU A 132 -0.64 24.17 7.91
CA LEU A 132 -1.78 25.09 7.88
C LEU A 132 -1.40 26.47 8.42
N ASN A 133 -0.61 26.53 9.50
CA ASN A 133 -0.16 27.79 10.08
C ASN A 133 0.80 28.55 9.15
N ARG A 134 1.73 27.85 8.49
CA ARG A 134 2.60 28.48 7.47
C ARG A 134 1.80 29.09 6.32
N TYR A 135 0.79 28.36 5.82
CA TYR A 135 -0.08 28.87 4.76
C TYR A 135 -0.82 30.16 5.16
N LYS A 136 -1.31 30.24 6.40
CA LYS A 136 -1.96 31.47 6.92
C LYS A 136 -1.02 32.66 6.99
N MET A 137 0.22 32.45 7.41
CA MET A 137 1.23 33.50 7.48
C MET A 137 1.62 34.03 6.09
N GLU A 138 1.90 33.14 5.14
CA GLU A 138 2.25 33.52 3.75
C GLU A 138 1.10 34.22 3.01
N SER A 139 -0.15 33.87 3.33
CA SER A 139 -1.33 34.52 2.75
C SER A 139 -1.60 35.92 3.31
N SER A 140 -1.10 36.20 4.52
CA SER A 140 -1.24 37.52 5.16
C SER A 140 -0.24 38.54 4.59
N CYS A 141 0.95 38.09 4.16
CA CYS A 141 1.97 38.94 3.52
C CYS A 141 1.70 39.27 2.04
N LYS A 142 0.58 38.81 1.45
CA LYS A 142 0.22 39.10 0.05
C LYS A 142 -0.75 40.28 -0.13
N TRP A 143 -1.07 40.99 0.95
CA TRP A 143 -2.00 42.12 0.96
C TRP A 143 -1.37 43.43 1.52
N GLU A 144 -0.05 43.53 1.51
CA GLU A 144 0.73 44.77 1.78
C GLU A 144 1.53 45.16 0.53
#